data_AF-A0A352X080-F1
#
_entry.id   AF-A0A352X080-F1
#
_cell.length_a   1.000
_cell.length_b   1.000
_cell.length_c   1.000
_cell.angle_alpha   90.00
_cell.angle_beta   90.00
_cell.angle_gamma   90.00
#
_symmetry.space_group_name_H-M   'P 1'
#
loop_
_entity.id
_entity.type
_entity.pdbx_description
1 polymer ?
#
loop_
_entity_poly.entity_id
_entity_poly.type
_entity_poly.pdbx_seq_one_letter_code
_entity_poly.pdbx_strand_id
1 'polypeptide(L)'
;MSEMKSWNCPHCGGTIVPDANGKPLTKCPFCDSLLELDTRSTEQKAYEAFKGKYKAEAEFNEAERRARQEFERQQVKQAEKREQSRKAKGRVIGAVGCLTPILIFIILFAVGAVFVKVMDARLTDPSSYIDVSFEGLNGSGHIVYTYHDDAPFSAHDIRTYSYEDGSLSNGESVKIEFSPVDDNAMIKSVTKAYNVSGLKGVESDFENFSSDVMADIETKSKDDLKDAQGMSAERFKALERQCLYLRYDPDTNTNTVWDVYKVHIDSHGTDYGDRYVSVWYDNLVVKSNGDLVYDKSGEGGHLMFFKYADGFNGYDSFDDFLSIVKNNKIANPQYSQHDF
;
A
#
# COMPACT_ATOMS: atom_id res chain seq x y z
N MET A 1 122.81 26.36 65.54
CA MET A 1 124.02 26.17 64.70
C MET A 1 123.55 25.57 63.40
N SER A 2 123.54 26.37 62.35
CA SER A 2 122.98 26.01 61.04
C SER A 2 123.95 25.06 60.33
N GLU A 3 123.54 23.81 60.13
CA GLU A 3 124.20 22.88 59.20
C GLU A 3 124.25 23.55 57.82
N MET A 4 125.44 23.95 57.37
CA MET A 4 125.62 24.44 56.01
C MET A 4 125.39 23.29 55.04
N LYS A 5 124.25 23.34 54.33
CA LYS A 5 123.92 22.39 53.24
C LYS A 5 125.00 22.48 52.16
N SER A 6 125.86 21.47 52.11
CA SER A 6 126.79 21.26 51.01
C SER A 6 126.07 20.58 49.85
N TRP A 7 126.27 21.04 48.63
CA TRP A 7 125.72 20.42 47.42
C TRP A 7 126.85 19.98 46.49
N ASN A 8 126.70 18.85 45.81
CA ASN A 8 127.72 18.38 44.87
C ASN A 8 127.45 18.94 43.48
N CYS A 9 128.49 19.42 42.80
CA CYS A 9 128.38 19.85 41.42
C CYS A 9 127.95 18.64 40.54
N PRO A 10 126.86 18.74 39.77
CA PRO A 10 126.39 17.64 38.93
C PRO A 10 127.35 17.31 37.78
N HIS A 11 128.32 18.18 37.47
CA HIS A 11 129.24 17.98 36.34
C HIS A 11 130.58 17.35 36.76
N CYS A 12 131.14 17.70 37.92
CA CYS A 12 132.42 17.15 38.38
C CYS A 12 132.35 16.41 39.71
N GLY A 13 131.19 16.39 40.36
CA GLY A 13 131.01 15.78 41.67
C GLY A 13 131.62 16.55 42.84
N GLY A 14 132.33 17.66 42.59
CA GLY A 14 132.96 18.47 43.63
C GLY A 14 131.93 19.11 44.56
N THR A 15 132.13 18.98 45.88
CA THR A 15 131.24 19.54 46.91
C THR A 15 131.42 21.04 47.01
N ILE A 16 130.36 21.79 46.73
CA ILE A 16 130.30 23.25 46.81
C ILE A 16 129.66 23.63 48.13
N VAL A 17 130.36 24.47 48.90
CA VAL A 17 129.85 25.10 50.11
C VAL A 17 129.53 26.56 49.76
N PRO A 18 128.31 27.06 50.05
CA PRO A 18 127.93 28.45 49.77
C PRO A 18 128.86 29.45 50.48
N ASP A 19 128.99 30.67 49.94
CA ASP A 19 129.76 31.72 50.59
C ASP A 19 129.14 32.18 51.93
N ALA A 20 129.90 32.93 52.73
CA ALA A 20 129.47 33.41 54.05
C ALA A 20 128.21 34.30 54.03
N ASN A 21 127.73 34.70 52.84
CA ASN A 21 126.52 35.50 52.64
C ASN A 21 125.34 34.68 52.09
N GLY A 22 125.50 33.36 51.95
CA GLY A 22 124.44 32.44 51.52
C GLY A 22 124.01 32.61 50.05
N LYS A 23 124.84 33.26 49.21
CA LYS A 23 124.51 33.47 47.80
C LYS A 23 125.00 32.28 46.97
N PRO A 24 124.15 31.65 46.13
CA PRO A 24 124.55 30.52 45.32
C PRO A 24 125.62 30.95 44.31
N LEU A 25 126.75 30.22 44.30
CA LEU A 25 127.82 30.40 43.33
C LEU A 25 127.28 30.04 41.93
N THR A 26 127.29 31.01 41.03
CA THR A 26 126.84 30.84 39.64
C THR A 26 127.80 30.01 38.79
N LYS A 27 129.02 29.72 39.28
CA LYS A 27 129.98 28.81 38.64
C LYS A 27 130.61 27.85 39.65
N CYS A 28 130.82 26.60 39.25
CA CYS A 28 131.51 25.60 40.06
C CYS A 28 133.03 25.91 40.12
N PRO A 29 133.65 26.07 41.31
CA PRO A 29 135.07 26.41 41.41
C PRO A 29 136.02 25.29 40.95
N PHE A 30 135.53 24.05 40.80
CA PHE A 30 136.38 22.92 40.40
C PHE A 30 136.41 22.67 38.88
N CYS A 31 135.33 23.00 38.17
CA CYS A 31 135.22 22.72 36.73
C CYS A 31 134.69 23.90 35.90
N ASP A 32 134.43 25.03 36.56
CA ASP A 32 133.97 26.29 35.98
C ASP A 32 132.60 26.25 35.27
N SER A 33 131.86 25.15 35.39
CA SER A 33 130.52 25.00 34.84
C SER A 33 129.51 25.95 35.51
N LEU A 34 128.69 26.62 34.70
CA LEU A 34 127.61 27.50 35.15
C LEU A 34 126.48 26.68 35.81
N LEU A 35 126.01 27.14 36.96
CA LEU A 35 124.91 26.54 37.72
C LEU A 35 123.69 27.47 37.65
N GLU A 36 122.67 27.11 36.88
CA GLU A 36 121.38 27.82 36.84
C GLU A 36 120.42 27.21 37.88
N LEU A 37 119.94 28.06 38.81
CA LEU A 37 118.93 27.70 39.80
C LEU A 37 117.77 28.69 39.67
N ASP A 38 116.66 28.29 39.03
CA ASP A 38 115.44 29.10 38.88
C ASP A 38 114.20 28.34 39.43
N THR A 39 113.59 28.85 40.50
CA THR A 39 112.44 28.22 41.18
C THR A 39 111.29 29.22 41.40
N ARG A 40 110.78 29.87 40.35
CA ARG A 40 109.58 30.74 40.49
C ARG A 40 108.54 30.77 39.36
N SER A 41 108.62 29.94 38.30
CA SER A 41 107.77 30.10 37.10
C SER A 41 106.67 29.03 36.88
N THR A 42 106.65 27.95 37.66
CA THR A 42 105.78 26.78 37.41
C THR A 42 104.44 26.80 38.17
N GLU A 43 104.38 27.37 39.38
CA GLU A 43 103.17 27.35 40.23
C GLU A 43 102.06 28.26 39.71
N GLN A 44 102.42 29.42 39.14
CA GLN A 44 101.44 30.41 38.68
C GLN A 44 100.66 29.95 37.45
N LYS A 45 101.32 29.23 36.53
CA LYS A 45 100.69 28.66 35.34
C LYS A 45 99.71 27.52 35.68
N ALA A 46 99.98 26.75 36.73
CA ALA A 46 99.09 25.69 37.18
C ALA A 46 97.78 26.24 37.79
N TYR A 47 97.87 27.34 38.54
CA TYR A 47 96.70 27.98 39.16
C TYR A 47 95.73 28.58 38.13
N GLU A 48 96.23 29.26 37.10
CA GLU A 48 95.38 29.83 36.05
C GLU A 48 94.69 28.76 35.20
N ALA A 49 95.39 27.66 34.88
CA ALA A 49 94.82 26.52 34.17
C ALA A 49 93.71 25.82 34.98
N PHE A 50 93.88 25.71 36.31
CA PHE A 50 92.87 25.13 37.20
C PHE A 50 91.61 26.01 37.26
N LYS A 51 91.77 27.34 37.40
CA LYS A 51 90.66 28.29 37.42
C LYS A 51 89.85 28.30 36.11
N GLY A 52 90.52 28.11 34.96
CA GLY A 52 89.87 28.00 33.66
C GLY A 52 88.94 26.79 33.52
N LYS A 53 89.35 25.62 34.03
CA LYS A 53 88.55 24.38 33.94
C LYS A 53 87.23 24.47 34.72
N TYR A 54 87.27 24.97 35.96
CA TYR A 54 86.06 25.14 36.78
C TYR A 54 85.05 26.12 36.16
N LYS A 55 85.53 27.18 35.51
CA LYS A 55 84.64 28.15 34.86
C LYS A 55 83.96 27.58 33.63
N ALA A 56 84.69 26.83 32.79
CA ALA A 56 84.13 26.19 31.60
C ALA A 56 83.05 25.13 31.96
N GLU A 57 83.26 24.38 33.04
CA GLU A 57 82.31 23.36 33.49
C GLU A 57 81.02 23.97 34.07
N ALA A 58 81.12 25.10 34.78
CA ALA A 58 79.95 25.84 35.26
C ALA A 58 79.10 26.39 34.10
N GLU A 59 79.74 26.94 33.06
CA GLU A 59 79.05 27.47 31.87
C GLU A 59 78.37 26.36 31.05
N PHE A 60 79.01 25.19 30.91
CA PHE A 60 78.44 24.03 30.23
C PHE A 60 77.17 23.50 30.93
N ASN A 61 77.23 23.34 32.26
CA ASN A 61 76.10 22.87 33.05
C ASN A 61 74.91 23.85 33.01
N GLU A 62 75.16 25.15 32.92
CA GLU A 62 74.09 26.15 32.76
C GLU A 62 73.45 26.09 31.36
N ALA A 63 74.25 25.88 30.31
CA ALA A 63 73.75 25.70 28.95
C ALA A 63 72.86 24.45 28.81
N GLU A 64 73.25 23.33 29.40
CA GLU A 64 72.46 22.09 29.37
C GLU A 64 71.09 22.26 30.05
N ARG A 65 71.04 22.97 31.19
CA ARG A 65 69.78 23.27 31.89
C ARG A 65 68.83 24.11 31.03
N ARG A 66 69.35 25.09 30.29
CA ARG A 66 68.54 25.93 29.39
C ARG A 66 67.98 25.13 28.22
N ALA A 67 68.80 24.28 27.59
CA ALA A 67 68.35 23.41 26.50
C ALA A 67 67.22 22.45 26.94
N ARG A 68 67.32 21.89 28.16
CA ARG A 68 66.31 20.99 28.71
C ARG A 68 64.98 21.71 28.97
N GLN A 69 65.02 22.92 29.52
CA GLN A 69 63.82 23.74 29.75
C GLN A 69 63.14 24.15 28.44
N GLU A 70 63.91 24.45 27.39
CA GLU A 70 63.34 24.77 26.08
C GLU A 70 62.66 23.56 25.42
N PHE A 71 63.27 22.38 25.53
CA PHE A 71 62.69 21.14 25.01
C PHE A 71 61.37 20.78 25.71
N GLU A 72 61.31 20.90 27.04
CA GLU A 72 60.08 20.69 27.81
C GLU A 72 58.98 21.67 27.41
N ARG A 73 59.31 22.96 27.24
CA ARG A 73 58.35 23.98 26.76
C ARG A 73 57.82 23.67 25.35
N GLN A 74 58.66 23.14 24.46
CA GLN A 74 58.23 22.74 23.12
C GLN A 74 57.30 21.54 23.17
N GLN A 75 57.57 20.54 24.02
CA GLN A 75 56.69 19.39 24.19
C GLN A 75 55.31 19.76 24.76
N VAL A 76 55.26 20.63 25.77
CA VAL A 76 53.99 21.11 26.34
C VAL A 76 53.16 21.86 25.29
N LYS A 77 53.77 22.76 24.52
CA LYS A 77 53.07 23.47 23.42
C LYS A 77 52.55 22.53 22.34
N GLN A 78 53.26 21.44 22.04
CA GLN A 78 52.78 20.42 21.10
C GLN A 78 51.63 19.60 21.68
N ALA A 79 51.65 19.28 22.98
CA ALA A 79 50.57 18.56 23.65
C ALA A 79 49.28 19.40 23.71
N GLU A 80 49.36 20.68 24.06
CA GLU A 80 48.22 21.60 24.10
C GLU A 80 47.56 21.77 22.71
N LYS A 81 48.36 21.90 21.64
CA LYS A 81 47.84 21.96 20.26
C LYS A 81 47.09 20.68 19.87
N ARG A 82 47.55 19.51 20.32
CA ARG A 82 46.86 18.22 20.06
C ARG A 82 45.54 18.13 20.80
N GLU A 83 45.45 18.64 22.03
CA GLU A 83 44.20 18.64 22.81
C GLU A 83 43.16 19.61 22.24
N GLN A 84 43.58 20.82 21.85
CA GLN A 84 42.69 21.79 21.20
C GLN A 84 42.18 21.27 19.85
N SER A 85 43.03 20.59 19.06
CA SER A 85 42.59 19.96 17.80
C SER A 85 41.57 18.84 18.03
N ARG A 86 41.66 18.07 19.13
CA ARG A 86 40.68 17.03 19.46
C ARG A 86 39.31 17.64 19.82
N LYS A 87 39.28 18.72 20.60
CA LYS A 87 38.03 19.44 20.95
C LYS A 87 37.39 20.12 19.73
N ALA A 88 38.19 20.63 18.79
CA ALA A 88 37.69 21.23 17.55
C ALA A 88 37.12 20.21 16.56
N LYS A 89 37.75 19.03 16.42
CA LYS A 89 37.28 17.99 15.48
C LYS A 89 36.00 17.29 15.95
N GLY A 90 35.76 17.17 17.26
CA GLY A 90 34.54 16.55 17.82
C GLY A 90 33.25 17.35 17.60
N ARG A 91 33.32 18.68 17.50
CA ARG A 91 32.12 19.54 17.29
C ARG A 91 31.66 19.64 15.83
N VAL A 92 32.58 19.51 14.86
CA VAL A 92 32.25 19.65 13.43
C VAL A 92 31.58 18.40 12.87
N ILE A 93 31.95 17.21 13.37
CA ILE A 93 31.41 15.93 12.87
C ILE A 93 29.99 15.66 13.39
N GLY A 94 29.66 16.09 14.61
CA GLY A 94 28.34 15.84 15.22
C GLY A 94 27.17 16.65 14.64
N ALA A 95 27.42 17.87 14.14
CA ALA A 95 26.36 18.71 13.56
C ALA A 95 26.18 18.48 12.05
N VAL A 96 27.25 18.23 11.31
CA VAL A 96 27.21 18.03 9.85
C VAL A 96 26.79 16.60 9.49
N GLY A 97 27.11 15.60 10.32
CA GLY A 97 26.81 14.19 10.06
C GLY A 97 25.35 13.76 10.27
N CYS A 98 24.57 14.47 11.09
CA CYS A 98 23.17 14.10 11.36
C CYS A 98 22.15 14.89 10.51
N LEU A 99 22.44 16.15 10.17
CA LEU A 99 21.47 16.98 9.45
C LEU A 99 21.45 16.71 7.94
N THR A 100 22.59 16.34 7.34
CA THR A 100 22.67 16.02 5.91
C THR A 100 21.86 14.79 5.50
N PRO A 101 21.91 13.63 6.18
CA PRO A 101 21.08 12.48 5.79
C PRO A 101 19.58 12.75 5.98
N ILE A 102 19.20 13.52 6.99
CA ILE A 102 17.80 13.90 7.23
C ILE A 102 17.29 14.81 6.10
N LEU A 103 18.07 15.80 5.69
CA LEU A 103 17.72 16.69 4.56
C LEU A 103 17.62 15.92 3.25
N ILE A 104 18.54 14.98 2.98
CA ILE A 104 18.48 14.11 1.81
C ILE A 104 17.22 13.24 1.85
N PHE A 105 16.88 12.67 3.01
CA PHE A 105 15.67 11.86 3.16
C PHE A 105 14.39 12.68 2.94
N ILE A 106 14.32 13.90 3.46
CA ILE A 106 13.19 14.81 3.24
C ILE A 106 13.07 15.19 1.76
N ILE A 107 14.19 15.47 1.08
CA ILE A 107 14.20 15.78 -0.36
C ILE A 107 13.75 14.56 -1.17
N LEU A 108 14.28 13.36 -0.88
CA LEU A 108 13.87 12.12 -1.56
C LEU A 108 12.39 11.81 -1.33
N PHE A 109 11.88 12.03 -0.12
CA PHE A 109 10.46 11.86 0.19
C PHE A 109 9.58 12.89 -0.53
N ALA A 110 10.00 14.16 -0.57
CA ALA A 110 9.29 15.21 -1.30
C ALA A 110 9.29 14.96 -2.82
N VAL A 111 10.43 14.58 -3.39
CA VAL A 111 10.54 14.19 -4.80
C VAL A 111 9.70 12.94 -5.09
N GLY A 112 9.72 11.95 -4.20
CA GLY A 112 8.87 10.77 -4.29
C GLY A 112 7.37 11.10 -4.25
N ALA A 113 6.95 11.98 -3.34
CA ALA A 113 5.56 12.43 -3.26
C ALA A 113 5.12 13.22 -4.50
N VAL A 114 5.99 14.06 -5.06
CA VAL A 114 5.75 14.76 -6.32
C VAL A 114 5.69 13.77 -7.48
N PHE A 115 6.59 12.79 -7.52
CA PHE A 115 6.61 11.75 -8.56
C PHE A 115 5.35 10.89 -8.53
N VAL A 116 4.89 10.46 -7.34
CA VAL A 116 3.61 9.76 -7.16
C VAL A 116 2.44 10.60 -7.64
N LYS A 117 2.38 11.89 -7.31
CA LYS A 117 1.32 12.79 -7.82
C LYS A 117 1.34 12.95 -9.34
N VAL A 118 2.52 13.03 -9.95
CA VAL A 118 2.66 13.13 -11.41
C VAL A 118 2.27 11.82 -12.09
N MET A 119 2.57 10.66 -11.50
CA MET A 119 2.12 9.37 -12.02
C MET A 119 0.62 9.18 -11.87
N ASP A 120 0.02 9.53 -10.72
CA ASP A 120 -1.42 9.44 -10.50
C ASP A 120 -2.19 10.37 -11.46
N ALA A 121 -1.63 11.53 -11.81
CA ALA A 121 -2.19 12.44 -12.82
C ALA A 121 -2.12 11.92 -14.27
N ARG A 122 -1.31 10.89 -14.53
CA ARG A 122 -1.25 10.22 -15.85
C ARG A 122 -2.17 9.02 -15.96
N LEU A 123 -2.67 8.51 -14.84
CA LEU A 123 -3.60 7.39 -14.85
C LEU A 123 -4.98 7.89 -15.26
N THR A 124 -5.54 7.24 -16.26
CA THR A 124 -6.90 7.49 -16.72
C THR A 124 -7.88 6.88 -15.72
N ASP A 125 -8.87 7.66 -15.28
CA ASP A 125 -10.01 7.14 -14.53
C ASP A 125 -11.01 6.52 -15.51
N PRO A 126 -11.16 5.18 -15.53
CA PRO A 126 -12.04 4.51 -16.49
C PRO A 126 -13.52 4.87 -16.26
N SER A 127 -13.90 5.23 -15.04
CA SER A 127 -15.30 5.58 -14.72
C SER A 127 -15.74 6.94 -15.24
N SER A 128 -14.87 7.66 -15.95
CA SER A 128 -15.23 8.87 -16.70
C SER A 128 -15.60 8.58 -18.16
N TYR A 129 -15.33 7.36 -18.65
CA TYR A 129 -15.54 6.92 -20.03
C TYR A 129 -16.45 5.69 -20.13
N ILE A 130 -17.02 5.26 -19.01
CA ILE A 130 -17.93 4.12 -18.93
C ILE A 130 -19.20 4.63 -18.24
N ASP A 131 -20.29 4.66 -19.00
CA ASP A 131 -21.61 4.89 -18.44
C ASP A 131 -22.13 3.59 -17.83
N VAL A 132 -22.65 3.71 -16.61
CA VAL A 132 -23.29 2.62 -15.88
C VAL A 132 -24.78 2.85 -15.89
N SER A 133 -25.52 1.92 -16.46
CA SER A 133 -26.97 1.86 -16.41
C SER A 133 -27.43 0.56 -15.76
N PHE A 134 -28.71 0.53 -15.40
CA PHE A 134 -29.36 -0.63 -14.78
C PHE A 134 -30.52 -1.07 -15.67
N GLU A 135 -30.54 -2.35 -16.01
CA GLU A 135 -31.57 -2.95 -16.84
C GLU A 135 -32.20 -4.14 -16.13
N GLY A 136 -33.43 -4.47 -16.52
CA GLY A 136 -34.22 -5.53 -15.90
C GLY A 136 -35.26 -5.00 -14.91
N LEU A 137 -35.68 -5.87 -14.00
CA LEU A 137 -36.76 -5.61 -13.06
C LEU A 137 -36.21 -5.19 -11.71
N ASN A 138 -36.98 -4.39 -11.00
CA ASN A 138 -36.67 -4.04 -9.63
C ASN A 138 -36.69 -5.34 -8.77
N GLY A 139 -35.55 -5.75 -8.21
CA GLY A 139 -35.36 -7.04 -7.51
C GLY A 139 -34.71 -8.15 -8.34
N SER A 140 -34.51 -7.96 -9.66
CA SER A 140 -33.76 -8.88 -10.54
C SER A 140 -32.88 -8.13 -11.55
N GLY A 141 -32.60 -6.85 -11.29
CA GLY A 141 -31.85 -5.98 -12.18
C GLY A 141 -30.39 -6.40 -12.30
N HIS A 142 -29.80 -6.08 -13.45
CA HIS A 142 -28.38 -6.27 -13.72
C HIS A 142 -27.75 -4.97 -14.21
N ILE A 143 -26.42 -4.92 -14.11
CA ILE A 143 -25.61 -3.76 -14.48
C ILE A 143 -25.27 -3.84 -15.97
N VAL A 144 -25.41 -2.72 -16.67
CA VAL A 144 -25.00 -2.57 -18.07
C VAL A 144 -23.92 -1.50 -18.16
N TYR A 145 -22.86 -1.82 -18.91
CA TYR A 145 -21.72 -0.94 -19.12
C TYR A 145 -21.67 -0.47 -20.57
N THR A 146 -21.70 0.85 -20.77
CA THR A 146 -21.56 1.46 -22.10
C THR A 146 -20.25 2.22 -22.16
N TYR A 147 -19.35 1.82 -23.06
CA TYR A 147 -18.03 2.42 -23.22
C TYR A 147 -18.11 3.55 -24.25
N HIS A 148 -17.51 4.70 -23.93
CA HIS A 148 -17.43 5.83 -24.85
C HIS A 148 -16.44 5.53 -25.99
N ASP A 149 -16.74 6.00 -27.20
CA ASP A 149 -15.90 5.78 -28.38
C ASP A 149 -14.52 6.49 -28.29
N ASP A 150 -14.42 7.54 -27.45
CA ASP A 150 -13.19 8.30 -27.21
C ASP A 150 -12.38 7.77 -26.01
N ALA A 151 -12.79 6.65 -25.42
CA ALA A 151 -12.05 6.02 -24.33
C ALA A 151 -10.63 5.65 -24.79
N PRO A 152 -9.58 6.01 -24.03
CA PRO A 152 -8.19 5.70 -24.38
C PRO A 152 -7.81 4.23 -24.09
N PHE A 153 -8.80 3.35 -23.90
CA PHE A 153 -8.67 1.93 -23.57
C PHE A 153 -9.82 1.11 -24.17
N SER A 154 -9.62 -0.20 -24.33
CA SER A 154 -10.64 -1.15 -24.75
C SER A 154 -11.43 -1.68 -23.55
N ALA A 155 -12.67 -2.14 -23.78
CA ALA A 155 -13.43 -2.89 -22.77
C ALA A 155 -12.67 -4.12 -22.23
N HIS A 156 -11.80 -4.72 -23.05
CA HIS A 156 -10.97 -5.85 -22.64
C HIS A 156 -9.80 -5.47 -21.72
N ASP A 157 -9.55 -4.18 -21.51
CA ASP A 157 -8.48 -3.69 -20.63
C ASP A 157 -8.97 -3.49 -19.18
N ILE A 158 -10.29 -3.56 -18.95
CA ILE A 158 -10.95 -3.29 -17.66
C ILE A 158 -11.68 -4.54 -17.17
N ARG A 159 -11.51 -4.84 -15.88
CA ARG A 159 -12.38 -5.74 -15.11
C ARG A 159 -13.32 -4.91 -14.24
N THR A 160 -14.59 -5.27 -14.30
CA THR A 160 -15.63 -4.72 -13.43
C THR A 160 -16.02 -5.76 -12.39
N TYR A 161 -15.96 -5.39 -11.12
CA TYR A 161 -16.45 -6.22 -10.01
C TYR A 161 -17.54 -5.46 -9.26
N SER A 162 -18.71 -6.07 -9.10
CA SER A 162 -19.75 -5.60 -8.18
C SER A 162 -19.86 -6.57 -7.02
N TYR A 163 -19.80 -6.03 -5.79
CA TYR A 163 -19.87 -6.83 -4.57
C TYR A 163 -21.29 -7.32 -4.24
N GLU A 164 -22.30 -6.86 -5.00
CA GLU A 164 -23.73 -7.09 -4.79
C GLU A 164 -24.39 -7.57 -6.10
N ASP A 165 -23.69 -8.40 -6.88
CA ASP A 165 -24.26 -8.94 -8.13
C ASP A 165 -25.36 -9.97 -7.82
N GLY A 166 -26.56 -9.74 -8.38
CA GLY A 166 -27.77 -10.53 -8.17
C GLY A 166 -28.86 -9.77 -7.41
N SER A 167 -29.98 -9.53 -8.09
CA SER A 167 -31.21 -8.96 -7.53
C SER A 167 -31.16 -7.48 -7.13
N LEU A 168 -30.64 -6.61 -8.01
CA LEU A 168 -30.62 -5.16 -7.79
C LEU A 168 -32.03 -4.56 -7.75
N SER A 169 -32.25 -3.60 -6.86
CA SER A 169 -33.51 -2.87 -6.69
C SER A 169 -33.32 -1.35 -6.78
N ASN A 170 -34.32 -0.63 -7.32
CA ASN A 170 -34.36 0.83 -7.34
C ASN A 170 -34.20 1.40 -5.92
N GLY A 171 -33.34 2.41 -5.79
CA GLY A 171 -33.02 3.04 -4.50
C GLY A 171 -31.86 2.39 -3.75
N GLU A 172 -31.37 1.23 -4.19
CA GLU A 172 -30.13 0.65 -3.66
C GLU A 172 -28.89 1.40 -4.15
N SER A 173 -27.79 1.24 -3.42
CA SER A 173 -26.50 1.84 -3.77
C SER A 173 -25.47 0.74 -3.96
N VAL A 174 -25.18 0.41 -5.22
CA VAL A 174 -24.17 -0.60 -5.55
C VAL A 174 -22.79 0.05 -5.71
N LYS A 175 -21.75 -0.66 -5.27
CA LYS A 175 -20.34 -0.28 -5.51
C LYS A 175 -19.75 -1.14 -6.61
N ILE A 176 -19.21 -0.45 -7.62
CA ILE A 176 -18.55 -1.07 -8.76
C ILE A 176 -17.07 -0.68 -8.73
N GLU A 177 -16.21 -1.70 -8.73
CA GLU A 177 -14.78 -1.55 -8.88
C GLU A 177 -14.39 -1.73 -10.34
N PHE A 178 -13.71 -0.73 -10.90
CA PHE A 178 -13.08 -0.77 -12.22
C PHE A 178 -11.59 -0.95 -12.00
N SER A 179 -11.04 -2.08 -12.41
CA SER A 179 -9.64 -2.45 -12.20
C SER A 179 -9.02 -2.94 -13.51
N PRO A 180 -7.75 -2.61 -13.80
CA PRO A 180 -7.13 -3.05 -15.05
C PRO A 180 -6.96 -4.58 -15.11
N VAL A 181 -7.05 -5.15 -16.31
CA VAL A 181 -6.87 -6.61 -16.53
C VAL A 181 -5.41 -7.03 -16.34
N ASP A 182 -4.47 -6.23 -16.81
CA ASP A 182 -3.03 -6.43 -16.67
C ASP A 182 -2.39 -5.20 -16.01
N ASP A 183 -1.05 -5.16 -15.91
CA ASP A 183 -0.27 -3.96 -15.51
C ASP A 183 -0.34 -2.84 -16.57
N ASN A 184 -1.54 -2.54 -17.09
CA ASN A 184 -1.77 -1.42 -17.98
C ASN A 184 -1.55 -0.12 -17.19
N ALA A 185 -0.31 0.37 -17.24
CA ALA A 185 0.22 1.46 -16.43
C ALA A 185 -0.45 2.82 -16.67
N MET A 186 -1.50 2.87 -17.50
CA MET A 186 -2.25 4.08 -17.85
C MET A 186 -3.69 4.08 -17.32
N ILE A 187 -4.13 3.04 -16.60
CA ILE A 187 -5.50 2.94 -16.06
C ILE A 187 -5.44 2.86 -14.53
N LYS A 188 -6.22 3.71 -13.87
CA LYS A 188 -6.37 3.72 -12.41
C LYS A 188 -7.42 2.70 -11.96
N SER A 189 -7.12 1.92 -10.93
CA SER A 189 -8.15 1.19 -10.20
C SER A 189 -9.00 2.16 -9.37
N VAL A 190 -10.31 2.12 -9.56
CA VAL A 190 -11.26 3.05 -8.93
C VAL A 190 -12.54 2.32 -8.53
N THR A 191 -13.08 2.65 -7.37
CA THR A 191 -14.40 2.18 -6.93
C THR A 191 -15.36 3.36 -6.89
N LYS A 192 -16.50 3.25 -7.59
CA LYS A 192 -17.59 4.23 -7.52
C LYS A 192 -18.87 3.60 -7.01
N ALA A 193 -19.65 4.40 -6.28
CA ALA A 193 -21.00 4.06 -5.86
C ALA A 193 -22.01 4.63 -6.85
N TYR A 194 -23.02 3.84 -7.20
CA TYR A 194 -24.09 4.21 -8.11
C TYR A 194 -25.44 3.94 -7.45
N ASN A 195 -26.36 4.90 -7.56
CA ASN A 195 -27.73 4.70 -7.12
C ASN A 195 -28.48 3.97 -8.24
N VAL A 196 -29.03 2.81 -7.90
CA VAL A 196 -29.82 2.01 -8.82
C VAL A 196 -31.14 2.73 -9.09
N SER A 197 -31.40 3.02 -10.36
CA SER A 197 -32.62 3.67 -10.82
C SER A 197 -32.93 3.26 -12.26
N GLY A 198 -34.21 3.35 -12.65
CA GLY A 198 -34.66 2.97 -13.99
C GLY A 198 -35.00 1.49 -14.16
N LEU A 199 -34.85 0.67 -13.11
CA LEU A 199 -35.38 -0.69 -13.11
C LEU A 199 -36.91 -0.67 -13.14
N LYS A 200 -37.51 -1.61 -13.87
CA LYS A 200 -38.97 -1.64 -14.03
C LYS A 200 -39.63 -2.17 -12.76
N GLY A 201 -40.64 -1.46 -12.26
CA GLY A 201 -41.53 -2.01 -11.25
C GLY A 201 -42.33 -3.16 -11.85
N VAL A 202 -42.46 -4.25 -11.11
CA VAL A 202 -43.47 -5.27 -11.43
C VAL A 202 -44.83 -4.73 -11.05
N GLU A 203 -45.87 -5.14 -11.76
CA GLU A 203 -47.22 -4.69 -11.48
C GLU A 203 -47.70 -5.24 -10.12
N SER A 204 -48.17 -4.36 -9.24
CA SER A 204 -48.72 -4.72 -7.93
C SER A 204 -50.23 -4.90 -7.94
N ASP A 205 -50.89 -4.42 -9.00
CA ASP A 205 -52.34 -4.49 -9.23
C ASP A 205 -52.61 -4.43 -10.75
N PHE A 206 -53.90 -4.37 -11.13
CA PHE A 206 -54.33 -4.32 -12.52
C PHE A 206 -54.62 -2.90 -13.05
N GLU A 207 -54.36 -1.84 -12.28
CA GLU A 207 -54.70 -0.46 -12.69
C GLU A 207 -53.96 -0.02 -13.95
N ASN A 208 -52.75 -0.55 -14.17
CA ASN A 208 -51.91 -0.25 -15.36
C ASN A 208 -52.19 -1.16 -16.56
N PHE A 209 -53.09 -2.14 -16.43
CA PHE A 209 -53.40 -3.06 -17.53
C PHE A 209 -54.51 -2.47 -18.39
N SER A 210 -54.11 -1.88 -19.52
CA SER A 210 -55.06 -1.44 -20.54
C SER A 210 -55.83 -2.63 -21.14
N SER A 211 -56.96 -2.35 -21.81
CA SER A 211 -57.73 -3.38 -22.53
C SER A 211 -56.89 -4.15 -23.55
N ASP A 212 -55.94 -3.47 -24.20
CA ASP A 212 -55.09 -4.06 -25.23
C ASP A 212 -54.09 -5.03 -24.59
N VAL A 213 -53.50 -4.64 -23.46
CA VAL A 213 -52.62 -5.49 -22.64
C VAL A 213 -53.37 -6.73 -22.15
N MET A 214 -54.59 -6.56 -21.66
CA MET A 214 -55.43 -7.69 -21.22
C MET A 214 -55.74 -8.67 -22.37
N ALA A 215 -55.93 -8.16 -23.58
CA ALA A 215 -56.19 -8.96 -24.78
C ALA A 215 -54.93 -9.68 -25.28
N ASP A 216 -53.76 -9.04 -25.18
CA ASP A 216 -52.47 -9.65 -25.51
C ASP A 216 -52.12 -10.81 -24.57
N ILE A 217 -52.37 -10.65 -23.26
CA ILE A 217 -52.24 -11.74 -22.27
C ILE A 217 -53.14 -12.90 -22.66
N GLU A 218 -54.42 -12.64 -22.97
CA GLU A 218 -55.36 -13.71 -23.35
C GLU A 218 -54.95 -14.45 -24.62
N THR A 219 -54.53 -13.70 -25.64
CA THR A 219 -54.06 -14.29 -26.90
C THR A 219 -52.90 -15.24 -26.63
N LYS A 220 -51.95 -14.78 -25.82
CA LYS A 220 -50.76 -15.55 -25.46
C LYS A 220 -51.08 -16.77 -24.60
N SER A 221 -51.90 -16.63 -23.56
CA SER A 221 -52.32 -17.74 -22.71
C SER A 221 -53.05 -18.81 -23.51
N LYS A 222 -53.94 -18.41 -24.43
CA LYS A 222 -54.67 -19.35 -25.29
C LYS A 222 -53.74 -20.10 -26.23
N ASP A 223 -52.69 -19.46 -26.74
CA ASP A 223 -51.71 -20.13 -27.58
C ASP A 223 -50.83 -21.09 -26.77
N ASP A 224 -50.36 -20.67 -25.59
CA ASP A 224 -49.58 -21.52 -24.67
C ASP A 224 -50.40 -22.78 -24.26
N LEU A 225 -51.69 -22.65 -23.94
CA LEU A 225 -52.57 -23.79 -23.60
C LEU A 225 -52.79 -24.76 -24.77
N LYS A 226 -52.87 -24.25 -26.01
CA LYS A 226 -52.99 -25.12 -27.20
C LYS A 226 -51.71 -25.92 -27.43
N ASP A 227 -50.56 -25.26 -27.32
CA ASP A 227 -49.25 -25.85 -27.61
C ASP A 227 -48.84 -26.89 -26.56
N ALA A 228 -48.96 -26.54 -25.27
CA ALA A 228 -48.38 -27.33 -24.21
C ALA A 228 -49.21 -28.58 -23.83
N GLN A 229 -50.53 -28.56 -24.03
CA GLN A 229 -51.36 -29.73 -23.76
C GLN A 229 -51.51 -30.66 -24.97
N GLY A 230 -51.00 -30.27 -26.15
CA GLY A 230 -51.21 -31.03 -27.40
C GLY A 230 -52.69 -31.23 -27.72
N MET A 231 -53.55 -30.36 -27.17
CA MET A 231 -54.99 -30.54 -27.16
C MET A 231 -55.56 -29.96 -28.44
N SER A 232 -56.23 -30.79 -29.24
CA SER A 232 -56.92 -30.32 -30.44
C SER A 232 -57.99 -29.29 -30.05
N ALA A 233 -58.21 -28.31 -30.93
CA ALA A 233 -59.25 -27.28 -30.78
C ALA A 233 -60.67 -27.85 -30.55
N GLU A 234 -60.88 -29.15 -30.78
CA GLU A 234 -62.14 -29.84 -30.55
C GLU A 234 -62.41 -30.21 -29.07
N ARG A 235 -61.39 -30.30 -28.22
CA ARG A 235 -61.53 -30.68 -26.79
C ARG A 235 -61.86 -29.49 -25.89
N PHE A 236 -61.43 -28.29 -26.27
CA PHE A 236 -61.74 -27.03 -25.59
C PHE A 236 -62.70 -26.18 -26.42
N LYS A 237 -63.90 -26.69 -26.68
CA LYS A 237 -64.90 -25.97 -27.52
C LYS A 237 -65.28 -24.60 -26.98
N ALA A 238 -65.03 -24.32 -25.70
CA ALA A 238 -65.14 -22.99 -25.11
C ALA A 238 -64.16 -22.86 -23.93
N LEU A 239 -63.04 -22.18 -24.14
CA LEU A 239 -62.26 -21.60 -23.04
C LEU A 239 -62.98 -20.32 -22.62
N GLU A 240 -63.67 -20.37 -21.49
CA GLU A 240 -64.33 -19.21 -20.90
C GLU A 240 -63.34 -18.56 -19.95
N ARG A 241 -62.76 -17.42 -20.37
CA ARG A 241 -61.86 -16.64 -19.51
C ARG A 241 -62.64 -16.19 -18.28
N GLN A 242 -62.11 -16.48 -17.09
CA GLN A 242 -62.79 -16.17 -15.82
C GLN A 242 -62.21 -14.93 -15.20
N CYS A 243 -60.90 -14.93 -14.96
CA CYS A 243 -60.23 -13.81 -14.32
C CYS A 243 -58.74 -13.79 -14.64
N LEU A 244 -58.14 -12.62 -14.42
CA LEU A 244 -56.74 -12.51 -14.10
C LEU A 244 -56.57 -12.45 -12.58
N TYR A 245 -55.64 -13.22 -12.07
CA TYR A 245 -55.28 -13.25 -10.66
C TYR A 245 -53.83 -12.82 -10.50
N LEU A 246 -53.55 -11.84 -9.65
CA LEU A 246 -52.22 -11.32 -9.41
C LEU A 246 -51.85 -11.54 -7.95
N ARG A 247 -50.65 -12.08 -7.73
CA ARG A 247 -49.98 -12.07 -6.44
C ARG A 247 -48.76 -11.18 -6.55
N TYR A 248 -48.64 -10.21 -5.67
CA TYR A 248 -47.47 -9.36 -5.52
C TYR A 248 -46.81 -9.61 -4.16
N ASP A 249 -45.51 -9.84 -4.14
CA ASP A 249 -44.71 -9.95 -2.93
C ASP A 249 -43.91 -8.65 -2.73
N PRO A 250 -44.30 -7.79 -1.77
CA PRO A 250 -43.61 -6.53 -1.52
C PRO A 250 -42.21 -6.72 -0.91
N ASP A 251 -41.93 -7.86 -0.28
CA ASP A 251 -40.64 -8.11 0.36
C ASP A 251 -39.54 -8.40 -0.69
N THR A 252 -39.93 -9.06 -1.79
CA THR A 252 -39.04 -9.39 -2.90
C THR A 252 -39.26 -8.54 -4.15
N ASN A 253 -40.30 -7.69 -4.14
CA ASN A 253 -40.77 -6.92 -5.29
C ASN A 253 -40.99 -7.81 -6.54
N THR A 254 -41.63 -8.96 -6.34
CA THR A 254 -41.96 -9.91 -7.42
C THR A 254 -43.47 -10.03 -7.59
N ASN A 255 -43.92 -10.42 -8.79
CA ASN A 255 -45.31 -10.77 -9.00
C ASN A 255 -45.45 -12.11 -9.71
N THR A 256 -46.63 -12.70 -9.61
CA THR A 256 -47.06 -13.76 -10.51
C THR A 256 -48.49 -13.43 -10.94
N VAL A 257 -48.75 -13.46 -12.23
CA VAL A 257 -50.08 -13.26 -12.81
C VAL A 257 -50.56 -14.57 -13.41
N TRP A 258 -51.74 -15.02 -13.01
CA TRP A 258 -52.43 -16.17 -13.58
C TRP A 258 -53.60 -15.69 -14.44
N ASP A 259 -53.67 -16.18 -15.67
CA ASP A 259 -54.82 -16.03 -16.55
C ASP A 259 -55.63 -17.33 -16.50
N VAL A 260 -56.82 -17.25 -15.91
CA VAL A 260 -57.60 -18.41 -15.48
C VAL A 260 -58.79 -18.60 -16.41
N TYR A 261 -58.96 -19.83 -16.88
CA TYR A 261 -60.03 -20.22 -17.78
C TYR A 261 -60.82 -21.36 -17.19
N LYS A 262 -62.13 -21.31 -17.41
CA LYS A 262 -63.03 -22.43 -17.22
C LYS A 262 -63.16 -23.20 -18.52
N VAL A 263 -63.04 -24.52 -18.42
CA VAL A 263 -63.26 -25.47 -19.50
C VAL A 263 -64.32 -26.47 -19.09
N HIS A 264 -65.26 -26.77 -19.99
CA HIS A 264 -66.14 -27.93 -19.83
C HIS A 264 -65.56 -29.14 -20.58
N ILE A 265 -65.50 -30.29 -19.90
CA ILE A 265 -64.80 -31.48 -20.43
C ILE A 265 -65.79 -32.61 -20.67
N ASP A 266 -66.01 -32.91 -21.94
CA ASP A 266 -66.69 -34.12 -22.40
C ASP A 266 -65.72 -34.92 -23.26
N SER A 267 -65.47 -36.17 -22.88
CA SER A 267 -64.65 -37.08 -23.68
C SER A 267 -65.31 -38.44 -23.81
N HIS A 268 -65.48 -38.87 -25.06
CA HIS A 268 -66.09 -40.14 -25.44
C HIS A 268 -67.47 -40.40 -24.78
N GLY A 269 -68.29 -39.35 -24.65
CA GLY A 269 -69.62 -39.43 -24.05
C GLY A 269 -69.62 -39.56 -22.52
N THR A 270 -68.47 -39.31 -21.90
CA THR A 270 -68.36 -39.10 -20.46
C THR A 270 -68.20 -37.61 -20.20
N ASP A 271 -69.22 -37.03 -19.56
CA ASP A 271 -69.17 -35.68 -19.03
C ASP A 271 -68.35 -35.69 -17.73
N TYR A 272 -67.19 -35.04 -17.77
CA TYR A 272 -66.32 -34.84 -16.61
C TYR A 272 -66.64 -33.53 -15.88
N GLY A 273 -67.51 -32.69 -16.44
CA GLY A 273 -67.92 -31.41 -15.91
C GLY A 273 -66.90 -30.30 -16.15
N ASP A 274 -67.10 -29.22 -15.42
CA ASP A 274 -66.25 -28.04 -15.51
C ASP A 274 -64.93 -28.26 -14.77
N ARG A 275 -63.83 -27.82 -15.38
CA ARG A 275 -62.49 -27.73 -14.80
C ARG A 275 -61.92 -26.35 -15.05
N TYR A 276 -60.85 -26.04 -14.34
CA TYR A 276 -60.14 -24.78 -14.51
C TYR A 276 -58.72 -25.06 -14.99
N VAL A 277 -58.25 -24.25 -15.92
CA VAL A 277 -56.86 -24.23 -16.38
C VAL A 277 -56.33 -22.82 -16.23
N SER A 278 -55.02 -22.68 -16.07
CA SER A 278 -54.40 -21.36 -16.05
C SER A 278 -53.03 -21.37 -16.70
N VAL A 279 -52.66 -20.20 -17.21
CA VAL A 279 -51.28 -19.89 -17.56
C VAL A 279 -50.78 -18.87 -16.56
N TRP A 280 -49.58 -19.07 -16.04
CA TRP A 280 -48.94 -18.13 -15.13
C TRP A 280 -47.76 -17.43 -15.78
N TYR A 281 -47.50 -16.21 -15.34
CA TYR A 281 -46.39 -15.35 -15.75
C TYR A 281 -45.69 -14.84 -14.49
N ASP A 282 -44.42 -15.19 -14.31
CA ASP A 282 -43.60 -14.68 -13.21
C ASP A 282 -42.94 -13.36 -13.60
N ASN A 283 -43.01 -12.39 -12.68
CA ASN A 283 -42.47 -11.04 -12.81
C ASN A 283 -42.95 -10.32 -14.07
N LEU A 284 -44.26 -10.38 -14.32
CA LEU A 284 -44.90 -9.73 -15.45
C LEU A 284 -44.80 -8.20 -15.31
N VAL A 285 -44.34 -7.58 -16.39
CA VAL A 285 -44.22 -6.13 -16.55
C VAL A 285 -44.84 -5.71 -17.87
N VAL A 286 -45.63 -4.65 -17.79
CA VAL A 286 -46.18 -3.96 -18.95
C VAL A 286 -45.26 -2.78 -19.29
N LYS A 287 -44.63 -2.79 -20.47
CA LYS A 287 -43.81 -1.66 -20.92
C LYS A 287 -44.69 -0.45 -21.27
N SER A 288 -44.07 0.73 -21.32
CA SER A 288 -44.75 1.97 -21.73
C SER A 288 -45.34 1.94 -23.15
N ASN A 289 -44.86 1.05 -24.03
CA ASN A 289 -45.40 0.83 -25.36
C ASN A 289 -46.47 -0.27 -25.42
N GLY A 290 -46.85 -0.87 -24.29
CA GLY A 290 -47.82 -1.95 -24.18
C GLY A 290 -47.23 -3.36 -24.20
N ASP A 291 -45.95 -3.54 -24.56
CA ASP A 291 -45.35 -4.88 -24.64
C ASP A 291 -45.31 -5.57 -23.26
N LEU A 292 -45.56 -6.88 -23.27
CA LEU A 292 -45.39 -7.75 -22.11
C LEU A 292 -43.94 -8.26 -21.99
N VAL A 293 -43.38 -8.20 -20.78
CA VAL A 293 -42.11 -8.85 -20.42
C VAL A 293 -42.32 -9.64 -19.14
N TYR A 294 -41.81 -10.86 -19.09
CA TYR A 294 -41.89 -11.74 -17.92
C TYR A 294 -40.70 -12.70 -17.95
N ASP A 295 -40.31 -13.23 -16.79
CA ASP A 295 -39.13 -14.10 -16.69
C ASP A 295 -39.43 -15.52 -17.17
N LYS A 296 -40.59 -16.05 -16.77
CA LYS A 296 -41.05 -17.40 -17.08
C LYS A 296 -42.57 -17.44 -17.22
N SER A 297 -43.05 -18.37 -18.03
CA SER A 297 -44.45 -18.76 -18.06
C SER A 297 -44.62 -20.27 -18.04
N GLY A 298 -45.81 -20.72 -17.67
CA GLY A 298 -46.15 -22.14 -17.70
C GLY A 298 -47.62 -22.40 -17.37
N GLU A 299 -47.98 -23.67 -17.39
CA GLU A 299 -49.31 -24.11 -17.00
C GLU A 299 -49.44 -24.21 -15.47
N GLY A 300 -50.60 -23.83 -14.95
CA GLY A 300 -50.96 -24.01 -13.55
C GLY A 300 -51.75 -25.30 -13.32
N GLY A 301 -51.63 -25.82 -12.10
CA GLY A 301 -52.47 -26.90 -11.60
C GLY A 301 -51.74 -28.23 -11.48
N HIS A 302 -52.52 -29.28 -11.29
CA HIS A 302 -52.03 -30.65 -11.17
C HIS A 302 -52.46 -31.47 -12.38
N LEU A 303 -51.69 -32.53 -12.67
CA LEU A 303 -52.00 -33.42 -13.78
C LEU A 303 -53.29 -34.21 -13.50
N MET A 304 -54.33 -33.92 -14.26
CA MET A 304 -55.62 -34.62 -14.22
C MET A 304 -55.65 -35.72 -15.27
N PHE A 305 -56.08 -36.92 -14.89
CA PHE A 305 -56.23 -38.05 -15.81
C PHE A 305 -57.70 -38.36 -16.09
N PHE A 306 -58.03 -38.51 -17.36
CA PHE A 306 -59.37 -38.88 -17.80
C PHE A 306 -59.32 -40.25 -18.45
N LYS A 307 -60.34 -41.07 -18.19
CA LYS A 307 -60.37 -42.48 -18.60
C LYS A 307 -60.11 -42.70 -20.10
N TYR A 308 -60.50 -41.73 -20.92
CA TYR A 308 -60.38 -41.76 -22.38
C TYR A 308 -59.87 -40.43 -22.97
N ALA A 309 -59.28 -39.56 -22.15
CA ALA A 309 -58.66 -38.33 -22.62
C ALA A 309 -57.21 -38.27 -22.14
N ASP A 310 -56.36 -37.64 -22.94
CA ASP A 310 -55.00 -37.33 -22.51
C ASP A 310 -55.08 -36.43 -21.27
N GLY A 311 -54.18 -36.67 -20.32
CA GLY A 311 -54.15 -35.89 -19.10
C GLY A 311 -53.61 -34.49 -19.36
N PHE A 312 -54.09 -33.52 -18.59
CA PHE A 312 -53.64 -32.13 -18.69
C PHE A 312 -53.56 -31.47 -17.32
N ASN A 313 -52.84 -30.35 -17.21
CA ASN A 313 -52.69 -29.64 -15.94
C ASN A 313 -53.86 -28.69 -15.71
N GLY A 314 -54.44 -28.74 -14.51
CA GLY A 314 -55.49 -27.80 -14.12
C GLY A 314 -55.98 -28.05 -12.70
N TYR A 315 -57.21 -27.62 -12.44
CA TYR A 315 -57.82 -27.58 -11.12
C TYR A 315 -59.24 -28.12 -11.18
N ASP A 316 -59.65 -28.79 -10.10
CA ASP A 316 -61.00 -29.37 -10.00
C ASP A 316 -62.08 -28.28 -9.83
N SER A 317 -61.71 -27.12 -9.30
CA SER A 317 -62.60 -25.98 -9.08
C SER A 317 -61.81 -24.67 -8.98
N PHE A 318 -62.52 -23.53 -9.02
CA PHE A 318 -61.88 -22.23 -8.76
C PHE A 318 -61.36 -22.11 -7.32
N ASP A 319 -62.06 -22.69 -6.35
CA ASP A 319 -61.59 -22.73 -4.96
C ASP A 319 -60.33 -23.57 -4.80
N ASP A 320 -60.20 -24.67 -5.55
CA ASP A 320 -58.98 -25.48 -5.62
C ASP A 320 -57.80 -24.65 -6.18
N PHE A 321 -58.02 -23.91 -7.27
CA PHE A 321 -57.06 -22.93 -7.80
C PHE A 321 -56.62 -21.91 -6.73
N LEU A 322 -57.58 -21.25 -6.07
CA LEU A 322 -57.28 -20.26 -5.04
C LEU A 322 -56.52 -20.89 -3.87
N SER A 323 -56.88 -22.10 -3.47
CA SER A 323 -56.21 -22.80 -2.38
C SER A 323 -54.74 -23.06 -2.71
N ILE A 324 -54.43 -23.46 -3.94
CA ILE A 324 -53.07 -23.74 -4.38
C ILE A 324 -52.25 -22.44 -4.50
N VAL A 325 -52.81 -21.42 -5.15
CA VAL A 325 -52.10 -20.15 -5.36
C VAL A 325 -51.83 -19.41 -4.04
N LYS A 326 -52.78 -19.46 -3.09
CA LYS A 326 -52.64 -18.83 -1.77
C LYS A 326 -51.87 -19.67 -0.76
N ASN A 327 -51.71 -20.97 -0.96
CA ASN A 327 -50.92 -21.83 -0.08
C ASN A 327 -49.42 -21.69 -0.36
N ASN A 328 -48.90 -20.49 -0.15
CA ASN A 328 -47.49 -20.16 -0.32
C ASN A 328 -46.85 -19.75 1.02
N LYS A 329 -45.54 -19.97 1.14
CA LYS A 329 -44.75 -19.64 2.34
C LYS A 329 -44.31 -18.16 2.38
N ILE A 330 -44.97 -17.30 1.62
CA ILE A 330 -44.62 -15.87 1.52
C ILE A 330 -45.23 -15.17 2.73
N ALA A 331 -44.47 -14.30 3.39
CA ALA A 331 -44.86 -13.71 4.66
C ALA A 331 -45.99 -12.69 4.51
N ASN A 332 -45.96 -11.87 3.46
CA ASN A 332 -46.91 -10.77 3.28
C ASN A 332 -47.36 -10.56 1.82
N PRO A 333 -47.92 -11.59 1.16
CA PRO A 333 -48.37 -11.45 -0.22
C PRO A 333 -49.60 -10.54 -0.31
N GLN A 334 -49.60 -9.65 -1.29
CA GLN A 334 -50.76 -8.90 -1.74
C GLN A 334 -51.41 -9.63 -2.92
N TYR A 335 -52.73 -9.56 -3.01
CA TYR A 335 -53.49 -10.23 -4.07
C TYR A 335 -54.46 -9.26 -4.72
N SER A 336 -54.60 -9.38 -6.04
CA SER A 336 -55.59 -8.66 -6.83
C SER A 336 -56.25 -9.61 -7.83
N GLN A 337 -57.50 -9.32 -8.19
CA GLN A 337 -58.27 -10.11 -9.14
C GLN A 337 -59.03 -9.17 -10.07
N HIS A 338 -59.06 -9.51 -11.35
CA HIS A 338 -59.86 -8.83 -12.36
C HIS A 338 -60.74 -9.87 -13.07
N ASP A 339 -62.06 -9.73 -12.93
CA ASP A 339 -63.05 -10.65 -13.48
C ASP A 339 -63.53 -10.19 -14.87
N PHE A 340 -63.81 -11.14 -15.78
CA PHE A 340 -64.24 -10.88 -17.16
C PHE A 340 -65.71 -11.21 -17.45
#